data_AF-A0AAU2UD79-F1
#
_entry.id   AF-A0AAU2UD79-F1
#
_cell.length_a   1.000
_cell.length_b   1.000
_cell.length_c   1.000
_cell.angle_alpha   90.00
_cell.angle_beta   90.00
_cell.angle_gamma   90.00
#
_symmetry.space_group_name_H-M   'P 1'
#
loop_
_entity.id
_entity.type
_entity.pdbx_description
1 polymer ?
#
loop_
_entity_poly.entity_id
_entity_poly.type
_entity_poly.pdbx_seq_one_letter_code
_entity_poly.pdbx_strand_id
1 'polypeptide(L)'
;MSFSMQARAVPAALLPQDFAAVWAVFADTDDELDRLETDLHISKDFSDVHELCLTAPPGHGSGELPVFGGDIHEDPAGIEAPSLTLTAAQVRETVEFLRTHPFDGLWDAASGGVAAHWGWPEPEVRAVFAAHFRRLVDFYERTAGGGDAVVKRFLY
;
A
#
# COMPACT_ATOMS: atom_id res chain seq x y z
N MET A 1 2.55 -11.89 -16.83
CA MET A 1 2.17 -10.56 -16.34
C MET A 1 2.03 -10.66 -14.84
N SER A 2 2.79 -9.87 -14.12
CA SER A 2 2.81 -9.85 -12.65
C SER A 2 2.24 -8.52 -12.20
N PHE A 3 1.03 -8.55 -11.66
CA PHE A 3 0.40 -7.41 -11.01
C PHE A 3 1.12 -7.12 -9.70
N SER A 4 1.42 -5.86 -9.43
CA SER A 4 2.03 -5.46 -8.15
C SER A 4 1.77 -4.01 -7.78
N MET A 5 1.75 -3.75 -6.48
CA MET A 5 1.91 -2.44 -5.89
C MET A 5 3.33 -2.31 -5.34
N GLN A 6 3.97 -1.18 -5.63
CA GLN A 6 5.24 -0.79 -5.03
C GLN A 6 5.08 0.57 -4.35
N ALA A 7 5.76 0.75 -3.23
CA ALA A 7 5.84 2.03 -2.55
C ALA A 7 7.25 2.32 -2.05
N ARG A 8 7.59 3.61 -2.00
CA ARG A 8 8.87 4.13 -1.52
C ARG A 8 8.67 5.31 -0.59
N ALA A 9 9.51 5.39 0.43
CA ALA A 9 9.66 6.58 1.23
C ALA A 9 10.48 7.62 0.45
N VAL A 10 10.05 8.88 0.47
CA VAL A 10 10.81 10.00 -0.10
C VAL A 10 10.82 11.16 0.88
N PRO A 11 11.91 11.95 0.95
CA PRO A 11 11.90 13.17 1.75
C PRO A 11 10.70 14.03 1.39
N ALA A 12 9.98 14.57 2.39
CA ALA A 12 8.75 15.32 2.15
C ALA A 12 8.94 16.52 1.20
N ALA A 13 10.13 17.12 1.18
CA ALA A 13 10.49 18.21 0.28
C ALA A 13 10.68 17.77 -1.19
N LEU A 14 10.80 16.47 -1.45
CA LEU A 14 10.98 15.86 -2.77
C LEU A 14 9.73 15.10 -3.24
N LEU A 15 8.59 15.32 -2.60
CA LEU A 15 7.34 14.67 -2.99
C LEU A 15 6.98 15.02 -4.44
N PRO A 16 6.90 14.03 -5.34
CA PRO A 16 6.50 14.26 -6.73
C PRO A 16 5.15 14.96 -6.86
N GLN A 17 5.02 15.80 -7.88
CA GLN A 17 3.82 16.60 -8.14
C GLN A 17 3.09 16.18 -9.43
N ASP A 18 3.67 15.26 -10.19
CA ASP A 18 3.09 14.75 -11.42
C ASP A 18 3.49 13.28 -11.66
N PHE A 19 2.80 12.65 -12.60
CA PHE A 19 2.97 11.26 -12.97
C PHE A 19 4.42 10.92 -13.38
N ALA A 20 5.06 11.76 -14.21
CA ALA A 20 6.40 11.48 -14.71
C ALA A 20 7.43 11.49 -13.57
N ALA A 21 7.30 12.43 -12.63
CA ALA A 21 8.13 12.51 -11.44
C ALA A 21 7.93 11.31 -10.50
N VAL A 22 6.68 10.83 -10.34
CA VAL A 22 6.41 9.59 -9.60
C VAL A 22 7.14 8.41 -10.23
N TRP A 23 7.05 8.25 -11.55
CA TRP A 23 7.69 7.13 -12.24
C TRP A 23 9.22 7.19 -12.18
N ALA A 24 9.79 8.40 -12.21
CA ALA A 24 11.23 8.59 -12.03
C ALA A 24 11.75 8.12 -10.66
N VAL A 25 10.92 8.14 -9.61
CA VAL A 25 11.27 7.60 -8.28
C VAL A 25 11.56 6.10 -8.34
N PHE A 26 11.09 5.38 -9.35
CA PHE A 26 11.24 3.94 -9.47
C PHE A 26 12.11 3.50 -10.67
N ALA A 27 12.77 4.44 -11.36
CA ALA A 27 13.52 4.16 -12.59
C ALA A 27 14.68 3.17 -12.42
N ASP A 28 15.15 2.97 -11.20
CA ASP A 28 16.20 2.02 -10.79
C ASP A 28 15.65 0.62 -10.43
N THR A 29 14.33 0.40 -10.47
CA THR A 29 13.70 -0.85 -9.97
C THR A 29 13.10 -1.72 -11.07
N ASP A 30 13.68 -1.65 -12.27
CA ASP A 30 13.24 -2.48 -13.38
C ASP A 30 13.77 -3.92 -13.28
N ASP A 31 14.79 -4.20 -12.46
CA ASP A 31 15.25 -5.56 -12.12
C ASP A 31 14.45 -6.16 -10.94
N GLU A 32 14.13 -7.46 -10.99
CA GLU A 32 13.40 -8.16 -9.90
C GLU A 32 14.10 -8.07 -8.54
N LEU A 33 15.43 -8.06 -8.51
CA LEU A 33 16.20 -7.91 -7.26
C LEU A 33 16.02 -6.50 -6.68
N ASP A 34 16.10 -5.47 -7.52
CA ASP A 34 15.94 -4.07 -7.10
C ASP A 34 14.48 -3.78 -6.68
N ARG A 35 13.50 -4.50 -7.25
CA ARG A 35 12.09 -4.48 -6.78
C ARG A 35 11.94 -5.04 -5.37
N LEU A 36 12.74 -6.03 -4.98
CA LEU A 36 12.72 -6.58 -3.62
C LEU A 36 13.40 -5.64 -2.61
N GLU A 37 14.22 -4.70 -3.09
CA GLU A 37 14.82 -3.62 -2.30
C GLU A 37 13.94 -2.35 -2.23
N THR A 38 12.78 -2.30 -2.90
CA THR A 38 11.80 -1.22 -2.66
C THR A 38 11.23 -1.29 -1.24
N ASP A 39 11.02 -0.13 -0.61
CA ASP A 39 10.63 -0.06 0.81
C ASP A 39 9.30 -0.77 1.14
N LEU A 40 8.43 -1.00 0.14
CA LEU A 40 7.29 -1.93 0.19
C LEU A 40 6.92 -2.47 -1.20
N HIS A 41 6.78 -3.79 -1.31
CA HIS A 41 6.26 -4.47 -2.50
C HIS A 41 5.21 -5.53 -2.12
N ILE A 42 4.02 -5.42 -2.70
CA ILE A 42 2.93 -6.40 -2.60
C ILE A 42 2.60 -6.84 -4.02
N SER A 43 2.65 -8.15 -4.29
CA SER A 43 2.45 -8.69 -5.64
C SER A 43 0.97 -8.72 -6.02
N LYS A 44 0.32 -9.87 -6.16
CA LYS A 44 -1.05 -9.93 -6.72
C LYS A 44 -2.15 -9.57 -5.73
N ASP A 45 -1.78 -9.42 -4.46
CA ASP A 45 -2.72 -9.42 -3.35
C ASP A 45 -3.04 -8.00 -2.83
N PHE A 46 -2.47 -6.94 -3.41
CA PHE A 46 -2.64 -5.57 -2.89
C PHE A 46 -4.10 -5.11 -2.88
N SER A 47 -4.88 -5.51 -3.89
CA SER A 47 -6.32 -5.20 -3.93
C SER A 47 -7.07 -5.89 -2.79
N ASP A 48 -6.74 -7.14 -2.46
CA ASP A 48 -7.41 -7.83 -1.35
C ASP A 48 -6.97 -7.28 0.00
N VAL A 49 -5.69 -6.89 0.13
CA VAL A 49 -5.18 -6.20 1.32
C VAL A 49 -5.86 -4.84 1.50
N HIS A 50 -6.18 -4.15 0.40
CA HIS A 50 -6.98 -2.94 0.45
C HIS A 50 -8.39 -3.21 0.96
N GLU A 51 -9.08 -4.21 0.40
CA GLU A 51 -10.42 -4.61 0.85
C GLU A 51 -10.41 -4.99 2.34
N LEU A 52 -9.35 -5.64 2.84
CA LEU A 52 -9.16 -5.89 4.27
C LEU A 52 -9.12 -4.58 5.07
N CYS A 53 -8.41 -3.55 4.60
CA CYS A 53 -8.35 -2.27 5.30
C CYS A 53 -9.72 -1.56 5.32
N LEU A 54 -10.55 -1.75 4.28
CA LEU A 54 -11.89 -1.18 4.20
C LEU A 54 -12.91 -1.84 5.15
N THR A 55 -12.58 -2.98 5.78
CA THR A 55 -13.45 -3.59 6.78
C THR A 55 -13.42 -2.88 8.14
N ALA A 56 -12.52 -1.90 8.30
CA ALA A 56 -12.45 -1.08 9.49
C ALA A 56 -13.80 -0.38 9.77
N PRO A 57 -14.25 -0.34 11.03
CA PRO A 57 -15.46 0.38 11.40
C PRO A 57 -15.33 1.89 11.08
N PRO A 58 -16.42 2.55 10.66
CA PRO A 58 -16.40 3.96 10.32
C PRO A 58 -15.96 4.84 11.50
N GLY A 59 -15.21 5.90 11.22
CA GLY A 59 -14.88 6.97 12.18
C GLY A 59 -13.43 7.03 12.68
N HIS A 60 -12.52 6.19 12.18
CA HIS A 60 -11.11 6.17 12.63
C HIS A 60 -10.15 6.05 11.42
N GLY A 61 -9.61 7.18 10.96
CA GLY A 61 -8.64 7.23 9.85
C GLY A 61 -9.18 6.77 8.50
N SER A 62 -8.41 7.00 7.44
CA SER A 62 -8.79 6.57 6.09
C SER A 62 -8.16 5.21 5.75
N GLY A 63 -8.97 4.15 5.81
CA GLY A 63 -8.59 2.78 5.39
C GLY A 63 -8.23 2.65 3.90
N GLU A 64 -8.43 3.72 3.13
CA GLU A 64 -7.95 3.85 1.76
C GLU A 64 -6.42 4.05 1.72
N LEU A 65 -5.90 4.89 2.62
CA LEU A 65 -4.52 5.37 2.59
C LEU A 65 -3.43 4.30 2.55
N PRO A 66 -3.55 3.11 3.17
CA PRO A 66 -2.51 2.09 3.07
C PRO A 66 -2.20 1.67 1.63
N VAL A 67 -3.22 1.52 0.77
CA VAL A 67 -3.08 0.96 -0.58
C VAL A 67 -3.46 1.99 -1.66
N PHE A 68 -4.74 2.27 -1.88
CA PHE A 68 -5.22 3.13 -2.99
C PHE A 68 -5.51 4.59 -2.62
N GLY A 69 -5.37 4.99 -1.36
CA GLY A 69 -5.55 6.37 -0.93
C GLY A 69 -4.31 7.23 -1.14
N GLY A 70 -4.54 8.53 -1.27
CA GLY A 70 -3.53 9.57 -1.52
C GLY A 70 -3.96 10.51 -2.62
N ASP A 71 -3.05 11.40 -3.04
CA ASP A 71 -3.23 12.23 -4.22
C ASP A 71 -2.93 11.41 -5.49
N ILE A 72 -3.83 11.49 -6.47
CA ILE A 72 -3.78 10.69 -7.70
C ILE A 72 -3.03 11.43 -8.80
N HIS A 73 -2.14 10.72 -9.47
CA HIS A 73 -1.38 11.16 -10.65
C HIS A 73 -1.72 10.25 -11.83
N GLU A 74 -2.50 10.77 -12.77
CA GLU A 74 -2.92 10.06 -13.99
C GLU A 74 -1.80 10.01 -15.04
N ASP A 75 -1.65 8.89 -15.75
CA ASP A 75 -0.80 8.82 -16.94
C ASP A 75 -1.42 9.65 -18.07
N PRO A 76 -0.75 10.69 -18.59
CA PRO A 76 -1.27 11.47 -19.72
C PRO A 76 -1.51 10.64 -20.99
N ALA A 77 -0.80 9.52 -21.16
CA ALA A 77 -0.97 8.62 -22.29
C ALA A 77 -2.07 7.56 -22.07
N GLY A 78 -2.53 7.38 -20.82
CA GLY A 78 -3.53 6.37 -20.44
C GLY A 78 -3.06 4.92 -20.69
N ILE A 79 -1.75 4.68 -20.70
CA ILE A 79 -1.14 3.36 -20.92
C ILE A 79 -0.90 2.70 -19.56
N GLU A 80 -0.33 3.45 -18.63
CA GLU A 80 0.03 2.99 -17.31
C GLU A 80 -1.07 3.27 -16.27
N ALA A 81 -1.05 2.52 -15.16
CA ALA A 81 -1.99 2.75 -14.08
C ALA A 81 -1.71 4.07 -13.32
N PRO A 82 -2.75 4.70 -12.75
CA PRO A 82 -2.58 5.89 -11.93
C PRO A 82 -1.61 5.63 -10.78
N SER A 83 -0.77 6.61 -10.49
CA SER A 83 0.17 6.55 -9.37
C SER A 83 -0.32 7.44 -8.22
N LEU A 84 0.18 7.20 -7.01
CA LEU A 84 -0.31 7.89 -5.82
C LEU A 84 0.82 8.48 -5.00
N THR A 85 0.53 9.58 -4.31
CA THR A 85 1.42 10.17 -3.31
C THR A 85 0.71 10.41 -1.99
N LEU A 86 1.41 10.21 -0.88
CA LEU A 86 0.96 10.60 0.46
C LEU A 86 1.94 11.60 1.02
N THR A 87 1.42 12.73 1.49
CA THR A 87 2.19 13.67 2.31
C THR A 87 2.62 13.02 3.64
N ALA A 88 3.64 13.57 4.30
CA ALA A 88 4.05 13.12 5.63
C ALA A 88 2.93 13.21 6.69
N ALA A 89 1.91 14.05 6.47
CA ALA A 89 0.73 14.09 7.32
C ALA A 89 -0.17 12.86 7.09
N GLN A 90 -0.48 12.54 5.83
CA GLN A 90 -1.24 11.34 5.48
C GLN A 90 -0.50 10.05 5.87
N VAL A 91 0.84 10.01 5.78
CA VAL A 91 1.63 8.87 6.26
C VAL A 91 1.41 8.63 7.76
N ARG A 92 1.39 9.68 8.57
CA ARG A 92 1.09 9.57 10.00
C ARG A 92 -0.34 9.11 10.27
N GLU A 93 -1.30 9.59 9.48
CA GLU A 93 -2.69 9.13 9.52
C GLU A 93 -2.78 7.63 9.19
N THR A 94 -2.05 7.16 8.18
CA THR A 94 -1.96 5.73 7.85
C THR A 94 -1.42 4.91 9.02
N VAL A 95 -0.36 5.38 9.68
CA VAL A 95 0.19 4.69 10.86
C VAL A 95 -0.83 4.64 12.00
N GLU A 96 -1.53 5.73 12.27
CA GLU A 96 -2.58 5.77 13.28
C GLU A 96 -3.71 4.79 12.95
N PHE A 97 -4.16 4.76 11.69
CA PHE A 97 -5.13 3.80 11.19
C PHE A 97 -4.67 2.35 11.43
N LEU A 98 -3.46 2.00 10.98
CA LEU A 98 -2.94 0.63 11.08
C LEU A 98 -2.72 0.19 12.54
N ARG A 99 -2.41 1.13 13.45
CA ARG A 99 -2.27 0.85 14.89
C ARG A 99 -3.61 0.66 15.60
N THR A 100 -4.62 1.43 15.21
CA THR A 100 -5.97 1.38 15.80
C THR A 100 -6.77 0.18 15.30
N HIS A 101 -6.42 -0.34 14.12
CA HIS A 101 -7.07 -1.48 13.49
C HIS A 101 -6.07 -2.63 13.30
N PRO A 102 -5.75 -3.40 14.37
CA PRO A 102 -4.86 -4.54 14.24
C PRO A 102 -5.44 -5.57 13.27
N PHE A 103 -4.55 -6.32 12.61
CA PHE A 103 -4.89 -7.33 11.62
C PHE A 103 -6.06 -8.24 12.03
N ASP A 104 -6.02 -8.79 13.25
CA ASP A 104 -7.05 -9.71 13.75
C ASP A 104 -8.43 -9.06 13.78
N GLY A 105 -8.52 -7.79 14.18
CA GLY A 105 -9.80 -7.05 14.19
C GLY A 105 -10.36 -6.83 12.79
N LEU A 106 -9.49 -6.49 11.82
CA LEU A 106 -9.90 -6.34 10.41
C LEU A 106 -10.29 -7.68 9.78
N TRP A 107 -9.57 -8.74 10.10
CA TRP A 107 -9.83 -10.09 9.61
C TRP A 107 -11.17 -10.61 10.13
N ASP A 108 -11.44 -10.47 11.42
CA ASP A 108 -12.70 -10.89 12.03
C ASP A 108 -13.87 -10.06 11.47
N ALA A 109 -13.69 -8.74 11.28
CA ALA A 109 -14.69 -7.88 10.66
C ALA A 109 -15.01 -8.28 9.22
N ALA A 110 -14.02 -8.80 8.47
CA ALA A 110 -14.19 -9.25 7.11
C ALA A 110 -15.09 -10.49 6.97
N SER A 111 -15.39 -11.22 8.06
CA SER A 111 -16.27 -12.40 8.08
C SER A 111 -15.98 -13.42 6.97
N GLY A 112 -14.72 -13.56 6.56
CA GLY A 112 -14.28 -14.46 5.47
C GLY A 112 -14.53 -13.95 4.04
N GLY A 113 -15.08 -12.75 3.85
CA GLY A 113 -15.45 -12.20 2.53
C GLY A 113 -14.26 -11.86 1.64
N VAL A 114 -13.23 -11.23 2.19
CA VAL A 114 -12.02 -10.80 1.45
C VAL A 114 -11.16 -11.96 0.94
N ALA A 115 -11.31 -13.14 1.54
CA ALA A 115 -10.52 -14.34 1.24
C ALA A 115 -11.29 -15.44 0.49
N ALA A 116 -12.60 -15.25 0.27
CA ALA A 116 -13.49 -16.31 -0.20
C ALA A 116 -13.11 -16.89 -1.58
N HIS A 117 -12.42 -16.12 -2.42
CA HIS A 117 -12.08 -16.50 -3.78
C HIS A 117 -10.72 -17.24 -3.91
N TRP A 118 -9.94 -17.33 -2.84
CA TRP A 118 -8.57 -17.90 -2.87
C TRP A 118 -8.56 -19.43 -3.03
N GLY A 119 -9.67 -20.11 -2.68
CA GLY A 119 -9.78 -21.57 -2.80
C GLY A 119 -8.82 -22.37 -1.89
N TRP A 120 -8.14 -21.70 -0.96
CA TRP A 120 -7.21 -22.28 0.01
C TRP A 120 -7.85 -22.33 1.40
N PRO A 121 -7.34 -23.18 2.31
CA PRO A 121 -7.80 -23.17 3.70
C PRO A 121 -7.63 -21.80 4.35
N GLU A 122 -8.64 -21.35 5.11
CA GLU A 122 -8.63 -20.04 5.77
C GLU A 122 -7.34 -19.74 6.55
N PRO A 123 -6.74 -20.68 7.31
CA PRO A 123 -5.50 -20.39 8.04
C PRO A 123 -4.31 -20.01 7.13
N GLU A 124 -4.25 -20.58 5.92
CA GLU A 124 -3.20 -20.30 4.95
C GLU A 124 -3.40 -18.92 4.33
N VAL A 125 -4.64 -18.60 3.93
CA VAL A 125 -4.97 -17.27 3.39
C VAL A 125 -4.75 -16.19 4.45
N ARG A 126 -5.20 -16.43 5.68
CA ARG A 126 -4.98 -15.53 6.82
C ARG A 126 -3.49 -15.25 7.03
N ALA A 127 -2.62 -16.26 6.90
CA ALA A 127 -1.19 -16.08 7.06
C ALA A 127 -0.58 -15.17 5.97
N VAL A 128 -1.07 -15.25 4.73
CA VAL A 128 -0.65 -14.37 3.63
C VAL A 128 -1.04 -12.92 3.91
N PHE A 129 -2.31 -12.68 4.27
CA PHE A 129 -2.77 -11.32 4.59
C PHE A 129 -2.05 -10.76 5.82
N ALA A 130 -1.84 -11.56 6.86
CA ALA A 130 -1.07 -11.13 8.03
C ALA A 130 0.35 -10.71 7.67
N ALA A 131 1.00 -11.42 6.75
CA ALA A 131 2.34 -11.08 6.28
C ALA A 131 2.36 -9.74 5.52
N HIS A 132 1.39 -9.50 4.63
CA HIS A 132 1.26 -8.22 3.91
C HIS A 132 0.90 -7.07 4.85
N PHE A 133 -0.02 -7.28 5.79
CA PHE A 133 -0.41 -6.29 6.77
C PHE A 133 0.79 -5.87 7.64
N ARG A 134 1.59 -6.83 8.10
CA ARG A 134 2.84 -6.52 8.83
C ARG A 134 3.81 -5.70 7.98
N ARG A 135 3.98 -6.02 6.70
CA ARG A 135 4.83 -5.24 5.79
C ARG A 135 4.33 -3.80 5.64
N LEU A 136 3.01 -3.60 5.56
CA LEU A 136 2.42 -2.25 5.55
C LEU A 136 2.75 -1.49 6.84
N VAL A 137 2.53 -2.11 8.00
CA VAL A 137 2.85 -1.52 9.30
C VAL A 137 4.33 -1.13 9.37
N ASP A 138 5.23 -2.08 9.11
CA ASP A 138 6.68 -1.86 9.20
C ASP A 138 7.15 -0.76 8.22
N PHE A 139 6.58 -0.70 7.02
CA PHE A 139 6.88 0.35 6.05
C PHE A 139 6.40 1.72 6.56
N TYR A 140 5.12 1.87 6.85
CA TYR A 140 4.55 3.17 7.23
C TYR A 140 5.10 3.69 8.55
N GLU A 141 5.38 2.83 9.54
CA GLU A 141 6.00 3.25 10.80
C GLU A 141 7.42 3.80 10.61
N ARG A 142 8.24 3.13 9.78
CA ARG A 142 9.59 3.62 9.46
C ARG A 142 9.54 4.94 8.72
N THR A 143 8.68 5.05 7.70
CA THR A 143 8.50 6.28 6.92
C THR A 143 8.01 7.44 7.80
N ALA A 144 7.02 7.20 8.67
CA ALA A 144 6.54 8.20 9.61
C ALA A 144 7.62 8.64 10.61
N GLY A 145 8.47 7.70 11.07
CA GLY A 145 9.61 7.98 11.95
C GLY A 145 10.67 8.87 11.28
N GLY A 146 10.84 8.77 9.97
CA GLY A 146 11.71 9.65 9.16
C GLY A 146 11.10 11.02 8.86
N GLY A 147 9.79 11.19 9.01
CA GLY A 147 9.06 12.38 8.55
C GLY A 147 8.90 12.44 7.02
N ASP A 148 9.03 11.29 6.37
CA ASP A 148 9.01 11.15 4.93
C ASP A 148 7.58 11.08 4.38
N ALA A 149 7.46 11.35 3.09
CA ALA A 149 6.29 11.14 2.27
C ALA A 149 6.35 9.76 1.59
N VAL A 150 5.24 9.29 1.01
CA VAL A 150 5.18 8.03 0.27
C VAL A 150 4.81 8.28 -1.18
N VAL A 151 5.49 7.56 -2.07
CA VAL A 151 5.13 7.44 -3.48
C VAL A 151 4.74 5.99 -3.75
N LYS A 152 3.65 5.78 -4.50
CA LYS A 152 3.18 4.45 -4.89
C LYS A 152 3.00 4.36 -6.39
N ARG A 153 3.35 3.22 -6.96
CA ARG A 153 3.01 2.86 -8.34
C ARG A 153 2.37 1.48 -8.38
N PHE A 154 1.57 1.25 -9.40
CA PHE A 154 0.92 -0.02 -9.67
C PHE A 154 1.32 -0.50 -11.06
N LEU A 155 1.69 -1.77 -11.15
CA LEU A 155 2.07 -2.43 -12.40
C LEU A 155 1.01 -3.49 -12.69
N TYR A 156 0.46 -3.49 -13.92
CA TYR A 156 -0.55 -4.44 -14.36
C TYR A 156 -0.09 -5.26 -15.57
#